data_AF-M0B5H4-F1
#
_entry.id   AF-M0B5H4-F1
#
_cell.length_a   1.000
_cell.length_b   1.000
_cell.length_c   1.000
_cell.angle_alpha   90.00
_cell.angle_beta   90.00
_cell.angle_gamma   90.00
#
_symmetry.space_group_name_H-M   'P 1'
#
loop_
_entity.id
_entity.type
_entity.pdbx_description
1 polymer ?
#
loop_
_entity_poly.entity_id
_entity_poly.type
_entity_poly.pdbx_seq_one_letter_code
_entity_poly.pdbx_strand_id
1 'polypeptide(L)'
;MALTDSAENALRSHVTSVKEDVMTGVSFMIPFVTIGGIFLAVAYMIPGNTENVFEATGTPAWYLAEIGNLGLTIMIPVLGAYISYGIADKPGLAPGFILSWTIQQERIIEAAGTIVGFQADGAVAGFLGALVTGLLAGYVARWMKGWAVPSFIKPMMPVLIIPVFTTALLTPLVIVGLGVPIAIVDDALTTFLQNMEGANALLLGAILGAMMALDVGGPVNKVAYVFAVALVGDQIHGPMAAVMIAGMTPPLGLALSNFIAPQKYSAEMYENAKAAIPLGLAFVTEGAIPYAAADPLRVIPSAVVGSSTAAATAMWLGVTMRAPHGGVFVILLSNSGLAFLGCIALGTAVTAAVATAIKPDFERTVADVETDTETGTSSQPAAQIND
;
A
#
# COMPACT_ATOMS: atom_id res chain seq x y z
N MET A 1 8.67 35.67 10.01
CA MET A 1 7.47 34.95 10.51
C MET A 1 6.46 34.77 9.37
N ALA A 2 5.79 35.80 8.85
CA ALA A 2 4.83 35.65 7.74
C ALA A 2 5.38 35.05 6.42
N LEU A 3 6.64 35.37 6.05
CA LEU A 3 7.29 34.78 4.85
C LEU A 3 7.69 33.31 5.04
N THR A 4 8.10 32.94 6.26
CA THR A 4 8.38 31.55 6.64
C THR A 4 7.09 30.72 6.66
N ASP A 5 5.99 31.28 7.17
CA ASP A 5 4.69 30.60 7.20
C ASP A 5 4.13 30.41 5.78
N SER A 6 4.34 31.37 4.87
CA SER A 6 3.94 31.26 3.46
C SER A 6 4.75 30.20 2.70
N ALA A 7 6.07 30.13 2.93
CA ALA A 7 6.93 29.13 2.31
C ALA A 7 6.63 27.71 2.85
N GLU A 8 6.38 27.60 4.15
CA GLU A 8 5.99 26.35 4.80
C GLU A 8 4.62 25.86 4.30
N ASN A 9 3.63 26.75 4.18
CA ASN A 9 2.33 26.40 3.63
C ASN A 9 2.41 26.00 2.15
N ALA A 10 3.22 26.69 1.34
CA ALA A 10 3.46 26.33 -0.05
C ALA A 10 4.13 24.94 -0.16
N LEU A 11 5.16 24.68 0.66
CA LEU A 11 5.83 23.38 0.69
C LEU A 11 4.87 22.27 1.11
N ARG A 12 4.09 22.47 2.18
CA ARG A 12 3.06 21.52 2.64
C ARG A 12 2.05 21.23 1.52
N SER A 13 1.53 22.26 0.86
CA SER A 13 0.59 22.09 -0.25
C SER A 13 1.19 21.32 -1.43
N HIS A 14 2.47 21.55 -1.74
CA HIS A 14 3.15 20.85 -2.82
C HIS A 14 3.40 19.38 -2.48
N VAL A 15 3.85 19.09 -1.26
CA VAL A 15 4.02 17.70 -0.77
C VAL A 15 2.70 16.96 -0.77
N THR A 16 1.60 17.60 -0.36
CA THR A 16 0.26 17.02 -0.42
C THR A 16 -0.15 16.70 -1.86
N SER A 17 0.07 17.62 -2.80
CA SER A 17 -0.21 17.40 -4.24
C SER A 17 0.59 16.22 -4.79
N VAL A 18 1.90 16.15 -4.55
CA VAL A 18 2.73 15.03 -5.02
C VAL A 18 2.24 13.70 -4.45
N LYS A 19 1.87 13.68 -3.17
CA LYS A 19 1.28 12.49 -2.54
C LYS A 19 -0.02 12.09 -3.24
N GLU A 20 -0.92 13.03 -3.51
CA GLU A 20 -2.19 12.77 -4.21
C GLU A 20 -1.95 12.23 -5.62
N ASP A 21 -0.97 12.77 -6.34
CA ASP A 21 -0.58 12.30 -7.68
C ASP A 21 -0.08 10.85 -7.64
N VAL A 22 0.80 10.52 -6.68
CA VAL A 22 1.29 9.16 -6.47
C VAL A 22 0.16 8.20 -6.08
N MET A 23 -0.71 8.63 -5.15
CA MET A 23 -1.85 7.82 -4.71
C MET A 23 -2.88 7.61 -5.82
N THR A 24 -3.00 8.55 -6.75
CA THR A 24 -3.79 8.37 -7.98
C THR A 24 -3.21 7.22 -8.81
N GLY A 25 -1.91 7.26 -9.08
CA GLY A 25 -1.20 6.16 -9.75
C GLY A 25 -1.48 4.79 -9.14
N VAL A 26 -1.27 4.67 -7.83
CA VAL A 26 -1.53 3.44 -7.07
C VAL A 26 -2.98 2.99 -7.21
N SER A 27 -3.94 3.90 -7.01
CA SER A 27 -5.36 3.54 -7.00
C SER A 27 -5.83 2.98 -8.34
N PHE A 28 -5.34 3.55 -9.44
CA PHE A 28 -5.65 3.07 -10.79
C PHE A 28 -4.87 1.80 -11.18
N MET A 29 -3.75 1.51 -10.52
CA MET A 29 -2.99 0.28 -10.69
C MET A 29 -3.69 -0.93 -10.03
N ILE A 30 -4.31 -0.76 -8.86
CA ILE A 30 -4.91 -1.85 -8.06
C ILE A 30 -5.84 -2.78 -8.86
N PRO A 31 -6.76 -2.30 -9.73
CA PRO A 31 -7.62 -3.19 -10.52
C PRO A 31 -6.83 -4.15 -11.43
N PHE A 32 -5.71 -3.71 -12.00
CA PHE A 32 -4.85 -4.55 -12.85
C PHE A 32 -4.20 -5.67 -12.05
N VAL A 33 -3.69 -5.32 -10.87
CA VAL A 33 -3.08 -6.29 -9.96
C VAL A 33 -4.13 -7.27 -9.40
N THR A 34 -5.35 -6.80 -9.18
CA THR A 34 -6.47 -7.62 -8.71
C THR A 34 -6.87 -8.65 -9.77
N ILE A 35 -7.03 -8.23 -11.03
CA ILE A 35 -7.25 -9.16 -12.16
C ILE A 35 -6.07 -10.13 -12.25
N GLY A 36 -4.84 -9.60 -12.21
CA GLY A 36 -3.61 -10.38 -12.31
C GLY A 36 -3.53 -11.50 -11.28
N GLY A 37 -3.69 -11.15 -10.00
CA GLY A 37 -3.70 -12.09 -8.89
C GLY A 37 -4.83 -13.11 -8.98
N ILE A 38 -6.08 -12.68 -9.15
CA ILE A 38 -7.24 -13.59 -9.15
C ILE A 38 -7.18 -14.59 -10.31
N PHE A 39 -6.84 -14.15 -11.53
CA PHE A 39 -6.77 -15.07 -12.66
C PHE A 39 -5.64 -16.09 -12.49
N LEU A 40 -4.49 -15.65 -11.99
CA LEU A 40 -3.38 -16.54 -11.67
C LEU A 40 -3.77 -17.54 -10.56
N ALA A 41 -4.54 -17.10 -9.56
CA ALA A 41 -5.11 -17.97 -8.53
C ALA A 41 -5.95 -19.12 -9.10
N VAL A 42 -6.94 -18.74 -9.92
CA VAL A 42 -7.88 -19.69 -10.50
C VAL A 42 -7.14 -20.66 -11.42
N ALA A 43 -6.11 -20.19 -12.13
CA ALA A 43 -5.25 -21.04 -12.94
C ALA A 43 -4.61 -22.18 -12.12
N TYR A 44 -4.04 -21.86 -10.95
CA TYR A 44 -3.43 -22.84 -10.05
C TYR A 44 -4.45 -23.73 -9.30
N MET A 45 -5.70 -23.29 -9.18
CA MET A 45 -6.78 -24.10 -8.59
C MET A 45 -7.27 -25.23 -9.48
N ILE A 46 -7.00 -25.16 -10.79
CA ILE A 46 -7.43 -26.21 -11.72
C ILE A 46 -6.58 -27.47 -11.48
N PRO A 47 -7.20 -28.63 -11.16
CA PRO A 47 -6.48 -29.86 -10.84
C PRO A 47 -5.43 -30.23 -11.89
N GLY A 48 -4.24 -30.61 -11.43
CA GLY A 48 -3.12 -31.01 -12.29
C GLY A 48 -2.20 -29.88 -12.77
N ASN A 49 -2.43 -28.62 -12.38
CA ASN A 49 -1.65 -27.45 -12.85
C ASN A 49 -0.89 -26.71 -11.73
N THR A 50 -0.74 -27.29 -10.54
CA THR A 50 -0.20 -26.58 -9.36
C THR A 50 1.26 -26.15 -9.49
N GLU A 51 2.06 -26.81 -10.32
CA GLU A 51 3.49 -26.50 -10.50
C GLU A 51 3.84 -26.08 -11.93
N ASN A 52 3.12 -26.59 -12.94
CA ASN A 52 3.51 -26.48 -14.36
C ASN A 52 2.51 -25.66 -15.20
N VAL A 53 1.74 -24.75 -14.58
CA VAL A 53 0.66 -24.02 -15.28
C VAL A 53 1.14 -23.27 -16.53
N PHE A 54 2.35 -22.71 -16.49
CA PHE A 54 2.95 -21.99 -17.61
C PHE A 54 3.57 -22.92 -18.67
N GLU A 55 3.88 -24.17 -18.31
CA GLU A 55 4.40 -25.17 -19.26
C GLU A 55 3.27 -25.86 -20.04
N ALA A 56 2.07 -25.93 -19.45
CA ALA A 56 0.87 -26.55 -20.03
C ALA A 56 0.18 -25.65 -21.09
N THR A 57 0.95 -25.19 -22.07
CA THR A 57 0.51 -24.22 -23.10
C THR A 57 -0.78 -24.65 -23.80
N GLY A 58 -1.72 -23.70 -23.95
CA GLY A 58 -3.00 -23.91 -24.65
C GLY A 58 -4.09 -24.59 -23.81
N THR A 59 -3.81 -24.97 -22.56
CA THR A 59 -4.84 -25.42 -21.62
C THR A 59 -5.65 -24.25 -21.06
N PRO A 60 -6.89 -24.47 -20.56
CA PRO A 60 -7.66 -23.42 -19.89
C PRO A 60 -6.91 -22.77 -18.71
N ALA A 61 -6.15 -23.57 -17.94
CA ALA A 61 -5.35 -23.07 -16.84
C ALA A 61 -4.22 -22.15 -17.32
N TRP A 62 -3.53 -22.53 -18.40
CA TRP A 62 -2.51 -21.69 -19.01
C TRP A 62 -3.07 -20.33 -19.48
N TYR A 63 -4.22 -20.30 -20.16
CA TYR A 63 -4.84 -19.04 -20.57
C TYR A 63 -5.17 -18.12 -19.39
N LEU A 64 -5.65 -18.69 -18.27
CA LEU A 64 -5.91 -17.93 -17.05
C LEU A 64 -4.61 -17.40 -16.42
N ALA A 65 -3.56 -18.23 -16.38
CA ALA A 65 -2.26 -17.84 -15.87
C ALA A 65 -1.62 -16.71 -16.70
N GLU A 66 -1.73 -16.77 -18.03
CA GLU A 66 -1.26 -15.72 -18.94
C GLU A 66 -2.00 -14.39 -18.73
N ILE A 67 -3.34 -14.42 -18.64
CA ILE A 67 -4.12 -13.21 -18.30
C ILE A 67 -3.68 -12.65 -16.95
N GLY A 68 -3.43 -13.53 -15.97
CA GLY A 68 -2.90 -13.17 -14.67
C GLY A 68 -1.55 -12.46 -14.77
N ASN A 69 -0.61 -13.07 -15.48
CA ASN A 69 0.74 -12.56 -15.67
C ASN A 69 0.77 -11.21 -16.42
N LEU A 70 -0.06 -11.07 -17.46
CA LEU A 70 -0.22 -9.81 -18.17
C LEU A 70 -0.71 -8.69 -17.24
N GLY A 71 -1.70 -8.96 -16.39
CA GLY A 71 -2.22 -8.00 -15.43
C GLY A 71 -1.16 -7.51 -14.43
N LEU A 72 -0.33 -8.41 -13.92
CA LEU A 72 0.79 -8.08 -13.03
C LEU A 72 1.91 -7.32 -13.77
N THR A 73 2.19 -7.67 -15.02
CA THR A 73 3.25 -7.03 -15.81
C THR A 73 2.91 -5.57 -16.16
N ILE A 74 1.68 -5.31 -16.59
CA ILE A 74 1.26 -3.96 -17.04
C ILE A 74 0.98 -3.00 -15.88
N MET A 75 0.96 -3.48 -14.64
CA MET A 75 0.66 -2.65 -13.49
C MET A 75 1.69 -1.53 -13.27
N ILE A 76 2.98 -1.80 -13.52
CA ILE A 76 4.06 -0.82 -13.36
C ILE A 76 3.95 0.33 -14.39
N PRO A 77 3.74 0.07 -15.69
CA PRO A 77 3.41 1.12 -16.65
C PRO A 77 2.14 1.90 -16.33
N VAL A 78 1.09 1.21 -15.85
CA VAL A 78 -0.18 1.83 -15.45
C VAL A 78 0.05 2.80 -14.30
N LEU A 79 0.84 2.41 -13.29
CA LEU A 79 1.21 3.29 -12.18
C LEU A 79 1.80 4.60 -12.72
N GLY A 80 2.88 4.55 -13.50
CA GLY A 80 3.52 5.77 -14.00
C GLY A 80 2.63 6.59 -14.93
N ALA A 81 1.77 5.93 -15.71
CA ALA A 81 0.76 6.59 -16.53
C ALA A 81 -0.22 7.42 -15.68
N TYR A 82 -0.73 6.84 -14.59
CA TYR A 82 -1.73 7.49 -13.76
C TYR A 82 -1.15 8.48 -12.74
N ILE A 83 0.13 8.35 -12.37
CA ILE A 83 0.87 9.43 -11.69
C ILE A 83 0.96 10.65 -12.61
N SER A 84 1.41 10.44 -13.84
CA SER A 84 1.52 11.50 -14.85
C SER A 84 0.15 12.13 -15.16
N TYR A 85 -0.89 11.30 -15.22
CA TYR A 85 -2.28 11.75 -15.37
C TYR A 85 -2.75 12.60 -14.19
N GLY A 86 -2.42 12.23 -12.94
CA GLY A 86 -2.75 13.06 -11.76
C GLY A 86 -2.24 14.49 -11.88
N ILE A 87 -1.03 14.65 -12.46
CA ILE A 87 -0.37 15.95 -12.61
C ILE A 87 -0.87 16.73 -13.84
N ALA A 88 -1.05 16.05 -14.98
CA ALA A 88 -1.23 16.70 -16.29
C ALA A 88 -2.53 16.35 -17.01
N ASP A 89 -3.42 15.55 -16.43
CA ASP A 89 -4.59 14.93 -17.06
C ASP A 89 -4.22 14.03 -18.26
N LYS A 90 -5.19 13.82 -19.17
CA LYS A 90 -5.09 13.01 -20.39
C LYS A 90 -3.79 13.22 -21.21
N PRO A 91 -3.25 14.43 -21.39
CA PRO A 91 -2.00 14.64 -22.13
C PRO A 91 -0.77 13.95 -21.54
N GLY A 92 -0.72 13.78 -20.21
CA GLY A 92 0.40 13.13 -19.51
C GLY A 92 0.32 11.59 -19.52
N LEU A 93 -0.87 11.03 -19.75
CA LEU A 93 -1.14 9.60 -19.62
C LEU A 93 -0.21 8.74 -20.50
N ALA A 94 -0.18 9.01 -21.81
CA ALA A 94 0.62 8.23 -22.75
C ALA A 94 2.13 8.36 -22.52
N PRO A 95 2.70 9.57 -22.31
CA PRO A 95 4.11 9.71 -21.94
C PRO A 95 4.49 8.95 -20.66
N GLY A 96 3.66 9.06 -19.62
CA GLY A 96 3.88 8.37 -18.35
C GLY A 96 3.92 6.86 -18.54
N PHE A 97 2.97 6.31 -19.31
CA PHE A 97 2.94 4.88 -19.63
C PHE A 97 4.18 4.44 -20.42
N ILE A 98 4.47 5.12 -21.53
CA ILE A 98 5.52 4.70 -22.46
C ILE A 98 6.90 4.82 -21.81
N LEU A 99 7.19 5.91 -21.09
CA LEU A 99 8.47 6.07 -20.40
C LEU A 99 8.64 5.05 -19.28
N SER A 100 7.59 4.80 -18.48
CA SER A 100 7.62 3.76 -17.44
C SER A 100 7.81 2.37 -18.04
N TRP A 101 7.13 2.05 -19.14
CA TRP A 101 7.31 0.76 -19.82
C TRP A 101 8.70 0.60 -20.44
N THR A 102 9.27 1.70 -20.95
CA THR A 102 10.59 1.72 -21.58
C THR A 102 11.70 1.28 -20.61
N ILE A 103 11.65 1.76 -19.37
CA ILE A 103 12.63 1.40 -18.32
C ILE A 103 12.36 0.03 -17.68
N GLN A 104 11.23 -0.60 -18.01
CA GLN A 104 10.96 -2.00 -17.70
C GLN A 104 11.45 -2.96 -18.78
N GLN A 105 12.03 -2.46 -19.88
CA GLN A 105 12.62 -3.31 -20.90
C GLN A 105 14.09 -3.55 -20.57
N GLU A 106 14.43 -4.76 -20.13
CA GLU A 106 15.81 -5.20 -19.85
C GLU A 106 16.77 -4.80 -20.98
N ARG A 107 16.42 -5.13 -22.23
CA ARG A 107 17.21 -4.79 -23.43
C ARG A 107 17.56 -3.31 -23.53
N ILE A 108 16.67 -2.42 -23.10
CA ILE A 108 16.89 -0.97 -23.17
C ILE A 108 17.84 -0.53 -22.05
N ILE A 109 17.65 -1.04 -20.84
CA ILE A 109 18.50 -0.73 -19.69
C ILE A 109 19.91 -1.27 -19.90
N GLU A 110 20.07 -2.50 -20.38
CA GLU A 110 21.36 -3.09 -20.71
C GLU A 110 22.11 -2.28 -21.78
N ALA A 111 21.43 -1.91 -22.87
CA ALA A 111 22.01 -1.09 -23.91
C ALA A 111 22.43 0.29 -23.37
N ALA A 112 21.62 0.91 -22.51
CA ALA A 112 21.96 2.15 -21.84
C ALA A 112 23.16 2.00 -20.89
N GLY A 113 23.22 0.89 -20.14
CA GLY A 113 24.31 0.52 -19.24
C GLY A 113 25.66 0.50 -19.96
N THR A 114 25.70 -0.09 -21.16
CA THR A 114 26.92 -0.12 -21.98
C THR A 114 27.42 1.27 -22.36
N ILE A 115 26.51 2.24 -22.54
CA ILE A 115 26.85 3.63 -22.88
C ILE A 115 27.43 4.36 -21.66
N VAL A 116 26.86 4.13 -20.47
CA VAL A 116 27.29 4.80 -19.22
C VAL A 116 28.45 4.08 -18.52
N GLY A 117 28.85 2.90 -19.00
CA GLY A 117 29.95 2.12 -18.44
C GLY A 117 29.58 1.28 -17.22
N PHE A 118 28.30 0.93 -17.05
CA PHE A 118 27.80 0.09 -15.96
C PHE A 118 27.11 -1.15 -16.53
N GLN A 119 27.39 -2.32 -15.95
CA GLN A 119 26.66 -3.55 -16.26
C GLN A 119 25.33 -3.56 -15.49
N ALA A 120 24.24 -3.84 -16.19
CA ALA A 120 22.88 -3.86 -15.65
C ALA A 120 22.13 -5.07 -16.23
N ASP A 121 22.82 -6.21 -16.29
CA ASP A 121 22.34 -7.43 -16.94
C ASP A 121 21.08 -7.94 -16.22
N GLY A 122 19.98 -8.06 -16.96
CA GLY A 122 18.67 -8.44 -16.40
C GLY A 122 18.03 -7.42 -15.44
N ALA A 123 18.63 -6.23 -15.25
CA ALA A 123 18.08 -5.22 -14.37
C ALA A 123 17.03 -4.36 -15.10
N VAL A 124 15.96 -4.03 -14.37
CA VAL A 124 14.93 -3.07 -14.77
C VAL A 124 14.79 -2.01 -13.70
N ALA A 125 14.20 -0.86 -14.04
CA ALA A 125 14.06 0.22 -13.05
C ALA A 125 12.93 -0.03 -12.03
N GLY A 126 12.15 -1.11 -12.20
CA GLY A 126 11.15 -1.57 -11.24
C GLY A 126 10.04 -0.54 -10.97
N PHE A 127 9.39 -0.71 -9.82
CA PHE A 127 8.43 0.26 -9.31
C PHE A 127 9.05 1.66 -9.11
N LEU A 128 10.30 1.74 -8.63
CA LEU A 128 10.99 3.01 -8.36
C LEU A 128 11.11 3.86 -9.61
N GLY A 129 11.46 3.22 -10.73
CA GLY A 129 11.55 3.86 -12.02
C GLY A 129 10.20 4.38 -12.50
N ALA A 130 9.12 3.62 -12.34
CA ALA A 130 7.77 4.07 -12.71
C ALA A 130 7.30 5.28 -11.88
N LEU A 131 7.66 5.34 -10.59
CA LEU A 131 7.39 6.50 -9.74
C LEU A 131 8.10 7.75 -10.28
N VAL A 132 9.41 7.65 -10.52
CA VAL A 132 10.24 8.77 -10.99
C VAL A 132 9.81 9.22 -12.39
N THR A 133 9.65 8.29 -13.31
CA THR A 133 9.28 8.59 -14.71
C THR A 133 7.85 9.11 -14.82
N GLY A 134 6.90 8.58 -14.05
CA GLY A 134 5.54 9.10 -13.97
C GLY A 134 5.48 10.54 -13.48
N LEU A 135 6.21 10.87 -12.42
CA LEU A 135 6.30 12.25 -11.90
C LEU A 135 6.94 13.19 -12.93
N LEU A 136 8.08 12.80 -13.53
CA LEU A 136 8.76 13.60 -14.55
C LEU A 136 7.87 13.84 -15.78
N ALA A 137 7.24 12.79 -16.29
CA ALA A 137 6.32 12.87 -17.42
C ALA A 137 5.16 13.83 -17.11
N GLY A 138 4.58 13.73 -15.91
CA GLY A 138 3.49 14.59 -15.47
C GLY A 138 3.90 16.06 -15.43
N TYR A 139 5.01 16.39 -14.77
CA TYR A 139 5.45 17.78 -14.66
C TYR A 139 5.87 18.38 -16.01
N VAL A 140 6.55 17.62 -16.87
CA VAL A 140 6.90 18.09 -18.21
C VAL A 140 5.65 18.29 -19.07
N ALA A 141 4.70 17.34 -19.05
CA ALA A 141 3.45 17.48 -19.77
C ALA A 141 2.63 18.69 -19.27
N ARG A 142 2.57 18.90 -17.96
CA ARG A 142 1.92 20.08 -17.34
C ARG A 142 2.60 21.39 -17.73
N TRP A 143 3.93 21.42 -17.79
CA TRP A 143 4.68 22.57 -18.27
C TRP A 143 4.32 22.90 -19.73
N MET A 144 4.23 21.89 -20.59
CA MET A 144 3.82 22.08 -21.99
C MET A 144 2.36 22.52 -22.15
N LYS A 145 1.45 22.11 -21.25
CA LYS A 145 0.06 22.63 -21.22
C LYS A 145 0.01 24.14 -20.99
N GLY A 146 1.00 24.70 -20.30
CA GLY A 146 1.11 26.13 -20.02
C GLY A 146 1.59 26.98 -21.20
N TRP A 147 1.97 26.37 -22.33
CA TRP A 147 2.52 27.10 -23.47
C TRP A 147 1.46 27.95 -24.19
N ALA A 148 1.80 29.21 -24.45
CA ALA A 148 0.99 30.09 -25.28
C ALA A 148 1.19 29.74 -26.76
N VAL A 149 0.23 29.01 -27.33
CA VAL A 149 0.24 28.62 -28.74
C VAL A 149 -0.90 29.25 -29.54
N PRO A 150 -0.73 29.47 -30.86
CA PRO A 150 -1.79 29.93 -31.75
C PRO A 150 -3.04 29.07 -31.69
N SER A 151 -4.22 29.65 -31.95
CA SER A 151 -5.53 28.98 -31.87
C SER A 151 -5.62 27.71 -32.72
N PHE A 152 -4.95 27.67 -33.87
CA PHE A 152 -4.95 26.50 -34.76
C PHE A 152 -4.12 25.32 -34.21
N ILE A 153 -3.18 25.57 -33.29
CA ILE A 153 -2.34 24.53 -32.67
C ILE A 153 -2.99 23.97 -31.40
N LYS A 154 -3.80 24.76 -30.69
CA LYS A 154 -4.42 24.36 -29.41
C LYS A 154 -5.08 22.97 -29.44
N PRO A 155 -5.83 22.55 -30.49
CA PRO A 155 -6.41 21.21 -30.54
C PRO A 155 -5.38 20.08 -30.63
N MET A 156 -4.21 20.35 -31.23
CA MET A 156 -3.12 19.38 -31.39
C MET A 156 -2.27 19.24 -30.13
N MET A 157 -2.33 20.21 -29.21
CA MET A 157 -1.54 20.21 -27.97
C MET A 157 -1.75 18.92 -27.16
N PRO A 158 -2.96 18.59 -26.68
CA PRO A 158 -3.17 17.42 -25.82
C PRO A 158 -3.09 16.08 -26.54
N VAL A 159 -3.28 16.06 -27.87
CA VAL A 159 -3.39 14.82 -28.66
C VAL A 159 -2.05 14.39 -29.25
N LEU A 160 -1.24 15.34 -29.71
CA LEU A 160 -0.01 15.07 -30.46
C LEU A 160 1.21 15.71 -29.81
N ILE A 161 1.18 17.04 -29.60
CA ILE A 161 2.38 17.79 -29.24
C ILE A 161 2.85 17.40 -27.85
N ILE A 162 1.99 17.52 -26.83
CA ILE A 162 2.37 17.20 -25.45
C ILE A 162 2.80 15.73 -25.34
N PRO A 163 2.03 14.73 -25.84
CA PRO A 163 2.46 13.35 -25.73
C PRO A 163 3.81 13.04 -26.42
N VAL A 164 3.99 13.50 -27.66
CA VAL A 164 5.19 13.20 -28.44
C VAL A 164 6.40 13.93 -27.88
N PHE A 165 6.29 15.23 -27.61
CA PHE A 165 7.42 16.02 -27.14
C PHE A 165 7.79 15.69 -25.69
N THR A 166 6.83 15.40 -24.80
CA THR A 166 7.15 14.95 -23.43
C THR A 166 7.98 13.68 -23.48
N THR A 167 7.54 12.70 -24.27
CA THR A 167 8.26 11.43 -24.44
C THR A 167 9.63 11.68 -25.04
N ALA A 168 9.71 12.35 -26.20
CA ALA A 168 10.98 12.59 -26.89
C ALA A 168 11.99 13.38 -26.05
N LEU A 169 11.53 14.37 -25.28
CA LEU A 169 12.39 15.17 -24.42
C LEU A 169 12.93 14.36 -23.24
N LEU A 170 12.10 13.52 -22.63
CA LEU A 170 12.47 12.75 -21.46
C LEU A 170 13.21 11.45 -21.78
N THR A 171 13.00 10.83 -22.93
CA THR A 171 13.60 9.54 -23.29
C THR A 171 15.12 9.47 -23.03
N PRO A 172 15.96 10.43 -23.48
CA PRO A 172 17.40 10.36 -23.22
C PRO A 172 17.74 10.42 -21.72
N LEU A 173 17.05 11.29 -20.98
CA LEU A 173 17.24 11.45 -19.54
C LEU A 173 16.78 10.21 -18.77
N VAL A 174 15.60 9.69 -19.11
CA VAL A 174 14.98 8.55 -18.44
C VAL A 174 15.73 7.26 -18.73
N ILE A 175 16.23 7.05 -19.94
CA ILE A 175 16.97 5.83 -20.28
C ILE A 175 18.41 5.90 -19.75
N VAL A 176 19.16 6.92 -20.17
CA VAL A 176 20.62 6.97 -19.94
C VAL A 176 20.96 7.65 -18.62
N GLY A 177 20.26 8.74 -18.30
CA GLY A 177 20.56 9.53 -17.10
C GLY A 177 20.04 8.93 -15.80
N LEU A 178 18.83 8.35 -15.82
CA LEU A 178 18.12 7.89 -14.62
C LEU A 178 17.86 6.39 -14.61
N GLY A 179 17.56 5.79 -15.77
CA GLY A 179 17.12 4.40 -15.88
C GLY A 179 18.15 3.43 -15.34
N VAL A 180 19.41 3.55 -15.76
CA VAL A 180 20.50 2.68 -15.30
C VAL A 180 20.78 2.84 -13.80
N PRO A 181 20.98 4.06 -13.24
CA PRO A 181 21.14 4.21 -11.79
C PRO A 181 19.97 3.67 -10.97
N ILE A 182 18.73 3.90 -11.43
CA ILE A 182 17.55 3.40 -10.72
C ILE A 182 17.50 1.87 -10.78
N ALA A 183 17.79 1.26 -11.93
CA ALA A 183 17.81 -0.20 -12.07
C ALA A 183 18.87 -0.85 -11.17
N ILE A 184 20.05 -0.23 -11.01
CA ILE A 184 21.08 -0.72 -10.08
C ILE A 184 20.59 -0.64 -8.63
N VAL A 185 19.93 0.46 -8.26
CA VAL A 185 19.38 0.63 -6.90
C VAL A 185 18.25 -0.37 -6.65
N ASP A 186 17.39 -0.57 -7.66
CA ASP A 186 16.30 -1.53 -7.61
C ASP A 186 16.84 -2.95 -7.45
N ASP A 187 17.78 -3.39 -8.29
CA ASP A 187 18.44 -4.70 -8.20
C ASP A 187 19.14 -4.93 -6.84
N ALA A 188 19.82 -3.91 -6.31
CA ALA A 188 20.43 -3.98 -4.99
C ALA A 188 19.38 -4.13 -3.88
N LEU A 189 18.26 -3.40 -3.99
CA LEU A 189 17.15 -3.48 -3.04
C LEU A 189 16.44 -4.84 -3.14
N THR A 190 16.18 -5.33 -4.35
CA THR A 190 15.50 -6.60 -4.57
C THR A 190 16.36 -7.74 -4.05
N THR A 191 17.65 -7.75 -4.37
CA THR A 191 18.64 -8.70 -3.84
C THR A 191 18.69 -8.66 -2.32
N PHE A 192 18.71 -7.46 -1.71
CA PHE A 192 18.69 -7.32 -0.25
C PHE A 192 17.42 -7.92 0.39
N LEU A 193 16.26 -7.65 -0.21
CA LEU A 193 14.97 -8.13 0.29
C LEU A 193 14.77 -9.63 0.07
N GLN A 194 15.21 -10.18 -1.07
CA GLN A 194 15.11 -11.60 -1.39
C GLN A 194 16.00 -12.47 -0.50
N ASN A 195 17.19 -11.97 -0.14
CA ASN A 195 18.12 -12.68 0.75
C ASN A 195 17.84 -12.41 2.24
N MET A 196 16.71 -11.80 2.56
CA MET A 196 16.39 -11.43 3.93
C MET A 196 15.89 -12.65 4.73
N GLU A 197 16.68 -13.05 5.73
CA GLU A 197 16.35 -14.16 6.62
C GLU A 197 16.46 -13.75 8.10
N GLY A 198 15.92 -14.61 8.98
CA GLY A 198 16.09 -14.50 10.43
C GLY A 198 15.61 -13.16 11.00
N ALA A 199 16.50 -12.46 11.72
CA ALA A 199 16.16 -11.23 12.45
C ALA A 199 15.77 -10.06 11.55
N ASN A 200 16.35 -9.94 10.35
CA ASN A 200 16.05 -8.85 9.43
C ASN A 200 14.63 -8.98 8.85
N ALA A 201 14.24 -10.20 8.47
CA ALA A 201 12.89 -10.51 7.99
C ALA A 201 11.84 -10.21 9.08
N LEU A 202 12.13 -10.64 10.31
CA LEU A 202 11.29 -10.38 11.47
C LEU A 202 11.13 -8.87 11.73
N LEU A 203 12.23 -8.10 11.69
CA LEU A 203 12.20 -6.65 11.87
C LEU A 203 11.40 -5.94 10.79
N LEU A 204 11.63 -6.27 9.51
CA LEU A 204 10.87 -5.70 8.40
C LEU A 204 9.37 -6.00 8.55
N GLY A 205 9.03 -7.25 8.87
CA GLY A 205 7.65 -7.66 9.13
C GLY A 205 7.03 -6.87 10.29
N ALA A 206 7.75 -6.69 11.40
CA ALA A 206 7.27 -5.92 12.54
C ALA A 206 6.98 -4.46 12.16
N ILE A 207 7.89 -3.81 11.40
CA ILE A 207 7.71 -2.43 10.94
C ILE A 207 6.48 -2.32 10.02
N LEU A 208 6.37 -3.20 9.03
CA LEU A 208 5.23 -3.21 8.11
C LEU A 208 3.91 -3.47 8.84
N GLY A 209 3.91 -4.41 9.80
CA GLY A 209 2.74 -4.69 10.62
C GLY A 209 2.33 -3.51 11.51
N ALA A 210 3.30 -2.81 12.11
CA ALA A 210 3.04 -1.61 12.89
C ALA A 210 2.42 -0.51 12.02
N MET A 211 2.98 -0.26 10.84
CA MET A 211 2.47 0.74 9.90
C MET A 211 1.05 0.45 9.45
N MET A 212 0.71 -0.82 9.22
CA MET A 212 -0.64 -1.23 8.82
C MET A 212 -1.70 -0.96 9.89
N ALA A 213 -1.38 -1.09 11.17
CA ALA A 213 -2.34 -0.89 12.25
C ALA A 213 -2.36 0.53 12.83
N LEU A 214 -1.32 1.34 12.58
CA LEU A 214 -1.09 2.60 13.29
C LEU A 214 -2.25 3.59 13.18
N ASP A 215 -2.88 3.68 12.01
CA ASP A 215 -3.94 4.63 11.71
C ASP A 215 -5.18 3.99 11.07
N VAL A 216 -5.32 2.67 11.20
CA VAL A 216 -6.54 1.90 10.87
C VAL A 216 -7.10 2.21 9.47
N GLY A 217 -6.23 2.12 8.45
CA GLY A 217 -6.58 2.43 7.05
C GLY A 217 -6.26 3.87 6.61
N GLY A 218 -5.56 4.63 7.47
CA GLY A 218 -5.10 5.97 7.17
C GLY A 218 -3.85 6.03 6.26
N PRO A 219 -3.20 7.21 6.16
CA PRO A 219 -2.04 7.42 5.31
C PRO A 219 -0.85 6.46 5.54
N VAL A 220 -0.53 6.12 6.79
CA VAL A 220 0.62 5.26 7.13
C VAL A 220 0.36 3.82 6.68
N ASN A 221 -0.85 3.31 6.93
CA ASN A 221 -1.30 2.02 6.40
C ASN A 221 -1.17 2.00 4.86
N LYS A 222 -1.68 3.05 4.18
CA LYS A 222 -1.60 3.13 2.71
C LYS A 222 -0.17 3.17 2.19
N VAL A 223 0.76 3.81 2.89
CA VAL A 223 2.19 3.80 2.50
C VAL A 223 2.77 2.39 2.61
N ALA A 224 2.52 1.67 3.70
CA ALA A 224 2.97 0.29 3.84
C ALA A 224 2.35 -0.63 2.77
N TYR A 225 1.05 -0.44 2.48
CA TYR A 225 0.37 -1.15 1.42
C TYR A 225 1.01 -0.91 0.06
N VAL A 226 1.21 0.35 -0.33
CA VAL A 226 1.83 0.73 -1.61
C VAL A 226 3.23 0.14 -1.74
N PHE A 227 4.03 0.22 -0.68
CA PHE A 227 5.35 -0.39 -0.64
C PHE A 227 5.30 -1.90 -0.89
N ALA A 228 4.36 -2.61 -0.27
CA ALA A 228 4.25 -4.05 -0.46
C ALA A 228 3.69 -4.43 -1.84
N VAL A 229 2.74 -3.67 -2.38
CA VAL A 229 2.20 -3.88 -3.75
C VAL A 229 3.27 -3.63 -4.81
N ALA A 230 4.09 -2.58 -4.63
CA ALA A 230 5.22 -2.29 -5.50
C ALA A 230 6.13 -3.51 -5.67
N LEU A 231 6.52 -4.10 -4.55
CA LEU A 231 7.41 -5.26 -4.50
C LEU A 231 6.83 -6.52 -5.14
N VAL A 232 5.50 -6.64 -5.28
CA VAL A 232 4.89 -7.73 -6.06
C VAL A 232 5.33 -7.66 -7.52
N GLY A 233 5.54 -6.47 -8.07
CA GLY A 233 6.02 -6.27 -9.44
C GLY A 233 7.44 -6.74 -9.62
N ASP A 234 8.26 -6.50 -8.61
CA ASP A 234 9.67 -6.92 -8.56
C ASP A 234 9.81 -8.37 -8.07
N GLN A 235 8.72 -9.16 -8.11
CA GLN A 235 8.65 -10.58 -7.72
C GLN A 235 9.02 -10.86 -6.24
N ILE A 236 8.86 -9.87 -5.37
CA ILE A 236 9.11 -9.96 -3.93
C ILE A 236 7.79 -9.99 -3.18
N HIS A 237 7.36 -11.21 -2.83
CA HIS A 237 6.00 -11.47 -2.36
C HIS A 237 5.85 -11.56 -0.82
N GLY A 238 6.95 -11.61 -0.06
CA GLY A 238 6.93 -11.70 1.41
C GLY A 238 6.29 -10.48 2.08
N PRO A 239 6.75 -9.25 1.79
CA PRO A 239 6.15 -8.02 2.32
C PRO A 239 4.65 -7.89 2.05
N MET A 240 4.17 -8.37 0.90
CA MET A 240 2.74 -8.37 0.58
C MET A 240 1.95 -9.32 1.49
N ALA A 241 2.46 -10.52 1.76
CA ALA A 241 1.83 -11.39 2.74
C ALA A 241 1.81 -10.75 4.14
N ALA A 242 2.93 -10.17 4.56
CA ALA A 242 3.07 -9.54 5.87
C ALA A 242 2.06 -8.40 6.07
N VAL A 243 1.97 -7.48 5.09
CA VAL A 243 1.02 -6.36 5.08
C VAL A 243 -0.43 -6.85 5.05
N MET A 244 -0.73 -7.84 4.21
CA MET A 244 -2.09 -8.37 4.10
C MET A 244 -2.53 -9.04 5.41
N ILE A 245 -1.70 -9.93 5.95
CA ILE A 245 -1.93 -10.56 7.26
C ILE A 245 -2.12 -9.49 8.32
N ALA A 246 -1.19 -8.53 8.43
CA ALA A 246 -1.25 -7.46 9.41
C ALA A 246 -2.58 -6.70 9.35
N GLY A 247 -3.01 -6.22 8.18
CA GLY A 247 -4.24 -5.44 8.08
C GLY A 247 -5.53 -6.22 8.37
N MET A 248 -5.50 -7.55 8.33
CA MET A 248 -6.62 -8.40 8.75
C MET A 248 -6.72 -8.50 10.29
N THR A 249 -5.61 -8.33 11.02
CA THR A 249 -5.56 -8.59 12.46
C THR A 249 -6.32 -7.59 13.34
N PRO A 250 -6.34 -6.25 13.09
CA PRO A 250 -7.05 -5.32 13.96
C PRO A 250 -8.55 -5.61 14.08
N PRO A 251 -9.33 -5.70 12.98
CA PRO A 251 -10.77 -5.96 13.09
C PRO A 251 -11.07 -7.34 13.69
N LEU A 252 -10.31 -8.38 13.34
CA LEU A 252 -10.50 -9.73 13.89
C LEU A 252 -10.19 -9.78 15.38
N GLY A 253 -9.08 -9.17 15.80
CA GLY A 253 -8.63 -9.16 17.19
C GLY A 253 -9.55 -8.36 18.11
N LEU A 254 -10.06 -7.24 17.63
CA LEU A 254 -11.00 -6.41 18.39
C LEU A 254 -12.38 -7.08 18.50
N ALA A 255 -12.85 -7.73 17.44
CA ALA A 255 -14.05 -8.56 17.50
C ALA A 255 -13.89 -9.69 18.54
N LEU A 256 -12.74 -10.39 18.50
CA LEU A 256 -12.44 -11.46 19.46
C LEU A 256 -12.37 -10.95 20.91
N SER A 257 -11.72 -9.81 21.14
CA SER A 257 -11.67 -9.18 22.48
C SER A 257 -13.07 -8.81 22.98
N ASN A 258 -13.92 -8.29 22.10
CA ASN A 258 -15.30 -7.96 22.44
C ASN A 258 -16.13 -9.21 22.81
N PHE A 259 -16.00 -10.30 22.06
CA PHE A 259 -16.70 -11.54 22.39
C PHE A 259 -16.23 -12.20 23.70
N ILE A 260 -14.93 -12.09 24.04
CA ILE A 260 -14.37 -12.69 25.25
C ILE A 260 -14.62 -11.82 26.49
N ALA A 261 -14.58 -10.49 26.34
CA ALA A 261 -14.74 -9.54 27.43
C ALA A 261 -15.76 -8.44 27.10
N PRO A 262 -17.05 -8.80 26.86
CA PRO A 262 -18.08 -7.86 26.43
C PRO A 262 -18.29 -6.71 27.41
N GLN A 263 -18.03 -6.90 28.70
CA GLN A 263 -18.12 -5.86 29.74
C GLN A 263 -17.14 -4.68 29.55
N LYS A 264 -16.13 -4.82 28.68
CA LYS A 264 -15.17 -3.75 28.34
C LYS A 264 -15.65 -2.85 27.18
N TYR A 265 -16.82 -3.15 26.62
CA TYR A 265 -17.35 -2.49 25.44
C TYR A 265 -18.81 -2.06 25.67
N SER A 266 -19.26 -1.04 24.93
CA SER A 266 -20.69 -0.69 24.92
C SER A 266 -21.50 -1.78 24.21
N ALA A 267 -22.79 -1.88 24.53
CA ALA A 267 -23.69 -2.85 23.89
C ALA A 267 -23.73 -2.70 22.35
N GLU A 268 -23.64 -1.46 21.84
CA GLU A 268 -23.60 -1.16 20.40
C GLU A 268 -22.37 -1.76 19.70
N MET A 269 -21.24 -1.90 20.41
CA MET A 269 -20.02 -2.46 19.84
C MET A 269 -20.15 -3.96 19.52
N TYR A 270 -21.14 -4.65 20.08
CA TYR A 270 -21.36 -6.06 19.78
C TYR A 270 -21.78 -6.29 18.32
N GLU A 271 -22.60 -5.42 17.74
CA GLU A 271 -22.93 -5.51 16.31
C GLU A 271 -21.74 -5.15 15.43
N ASN A 272 -20.91 -4.18 15.86
CA ASN A 272 -19.65 -3.86 15.19
C ASN A 272 -18.68 -5.06 15.21
N ALA A 273 -18.63 -5.86 16.28
CA ALA A 273 -17.82 -7.08 16.35
C ALA A 273 -18.21 -8.10 15.29
N LYS A 274 -19.53 -8.32 15.08
CA LYS A 274 -20.01 -9.25 14.06
C LYS A 274 -19.66 -8.77 12.65
N ALA A 275 -19.78 -7.48 12.39
CA ALA A 275 -19.42 -6.88 11.09
C ALA A 275 -17.90 -6.89 10.86
N ALA A 276 -17.09 -6.72 11.90
CA ALA A 276 -15.64 -6.69 11.81
C ALA A 276 -15.03 -8.04 11.37
N ILE A 277 -15.70 -9.18 11.62
CA ILE A 277 -15.19 -10.50 11.18
C ILE A 277 -15.09 -10.59 9.64
N PRO A 278 -16.19 -10.50 8.86
CA PRO A 278 -16.11 -10.61 7.41
C PRO A 278 -15.24 -9.50 6.79
N LEU A 279 -15.23 -8.28 7.36
CA LEU A 279 -14.36 -7.20 6.92
C LEU A 279 -12.88 -7.56 7.13
N GLY A 280 -12.52 -8.03 8.32
CA GLY A 280 -11.17 -8.49 8.62
C GLY A 280 -10.72 -9.64 7.74
N LEU A 281 -11.59 -10.62 7.51
CA LEU A 281 -11.31 -11.73 6.58
C LEU A 281 -11.13 -11.26 5.13
N ALA A 282 -11.76 -10.16 4.73
CA ALA A 282 -11.62 -9.56 3.41
C ALA A 282 -10.41 -8.60 3.28
N PHE A 283 -9.55 -8.50 4.30
CA PHE A 283 -8.45 -7.52 4.36
C PHE A 283 -8.97 -6.07 4.27
N VAL A 284 -10.01 -5.78 5.06
CA VAL A 284 -10.57 -4.43 5.26
C VAL A 284 -10.28 -4.03 6.71
N THR A 285 -9.18 -3.31 6.91
CA THR A 285 -8.70 -2.88 8.23
C THR A 285 -9.67 -1.90 8.92
N GLU A 286 -10.50 -1.21 8.13
CA GLU A 286 -11.49 -0.22 8.55
C GLU A 286 -12.56 -0.78 9.49
N GLY A 287 -12.75 -2.11 9.53
CA GLY A 287 -13.60 -2.75 10.53
C GLY A 287 -13.21 -2.44 11.98
N ALA A 288 -11.99 -1.95 12.22
CA ALA A 288 -11.51 -1.51 13.53
C ALA A 288 -11.77 -0.02 13.83
N ILE A 289 -12.24 0.79 12.87
CA ILE A 289 -12.49 2.24 13.07
C ILE A 289 -13.45 2.51 14.25
N PRO A 290 -14.59 1.82 14.40
CA PRO A 290 -15.50 2.10 15.51
C PRO A 290 -14.83 1.94 16.88
N TYR A 291 -13.95 0.93 17.02
CA TYR A 291 -13.20 0.67 18.24
C TYR A 291 -12.12 1.74 18.48
N ALA A 292 -11.37 2.10 17.44
CA ALA A 292 -10.32 3.10 17.52
C ALA A 292 -10.89 4.50 17.81
N ALA A 293 -12.06 4.83 17.27
CA ALA A 293 -12.76 6.08 17.57
C ALA A 293 -13.23 6.15 19.03
N ALA A 294 -13.66 5.02 19.60
CA ALA A 294 -14.14 4.96 20.98
C ALA A 294 -13.02 5.02 22.02
N ASP A 295 -11.86 4.40 21.75
CA ASP A 295 -10.74 4.33 22.71
C ASP A 295 -9.37 4.21 22.00
N PRO A 296 -8.90 5.29 21.35
CA PRO A 296 -7.73 5.25 20.47
C PRO A 296 -6.45 4.87 21.21
N LEU A 297 -6.28 5.37 22.44
CA LEU A 297 -5.07 5.17 23.24
C LEU A 297 -4.81 3.71 23.61
N ARG A 298 -5.84 2.86 23.57
CA ARG A 298 -5.73 1.44 23.92
C ARG A 298 -5.89 0.56 22.70
N VAL A 299 -6.84 0.89 21.82
CA VAL A 299 -7.10 0.11 20.62
C VAL A 299 -5.93 0.17 19.65
N ILE A 300 -5.39 1.36 19.35
CA ILE A 300 -4.29 1.49 18.36
C ILE A 300 -3.04 0.72 18.83
N PRO A 301 -2.54 0.87 20.07
CA PRO A 301 -1.40 0.09 20.52
C PRO A 301 -1.66 -1.42 20.50
N SER A 302 -2.86 -1.88 20.87
CA SER A 302 -3.19 -3.31 20.81
C SER A 302 -3.16 -3.87 19.38
N ALA A 303 -3.68 -3.11 18.42
CA ALA A 303 -3.66 -3.44 17.01
C ALA A 303 -2.22 -3.44 16.47
N VAL A 304 -1.43 -2.42 16.80
CA VAL A 304 -0.02 -2.31 16.40
C VAL A 304 0.78 -3.51 16.88
N VAL A 305 0.65 -3.91 18.15
CA VAL A 305 1.38 -5.06 18.69
C VAL A 305 0.97 -6.37 17.99
N GLY A 306 -0.33 -6.58 17.79
CA GLY A 306 -0.82 -7.80 17.13
C GLY A 306 -0.45 -7.87 15.65
N SER A 307 -0.63 -6.78 14.90
CA SER A 307 -0.24 -6.69 13.48
C SER A 307 1.26 -6.83 13.29
N SER A 308 2.08 -6.20 14.14
CA SER A 308 3.54 -6.35 14.13
C SER A 308 3.93 -7.81 14.36
N THR A 309 3.32 -8.47 15.36
CA THR A 309 3.61 -9.87 15.68
C THR A 309 3.26 -10.80 14.52
N ALA A 310 2.10 -10.59 13.89
CA ALA A 310 1.63 -11.39 12.77
C ALA A 310 2.52 -11.25 11.54
N ALA A 311 2.83 -10.01 11.15
CA ALA A 311 3.67 -9.72 9.99
C ALA A 311 5.13 -10.14 10.21
N ALA A 312 5.68 -9.92 11.39
CA ALA A 312 7.02 -10.39 11.76
C ALA A 312 7.13 -11.92 11.67
N THR A 313 6.11 -12.62 12.17
CA THR A 313 6.04 -14.08 12.11
C THR A 313 5.86 -14.58 10.67
N ALA A 314 5.02 -13.91 9.87
CA ALA A 314 4.84 -14.23 8.46
C ALA A 314 6.14 -14.11 7.67
N MET A 315 6.87 -13.01 7.86
CA MET A 315 8.18 -12.79 7.23
C MET A 315 9.21 -13.82 7.69
N TRP A 316 9.23 -14.14 8.99
CA TRP A 316 10.16 -15.13 9.55
C TRP A 316 9.89 -16.55 9.03
N LEU A 317 8.62 -16.93 8.85
CA LEU A 317 8.21 -18.21 8.28
C LEU A 317 8.32 -18.26 6.74
N GLY A 318 8.73 -17.15 6.09
CA GLY A 318 8.81 -17.06 4.64
C GLY A 318 7.46 -17.17 3.94
N VAL A 319 6.38 -16.69 4.57
CA VAL A 319 5.04 -16.65 3.95
C VAL A 319 5.03 -15.59 2.86
N THR A 320 4.56 -15.94 1.68
CA THR A 320 4.50 -15.05 0.52
C THR A 320 3.08 -14.93 -0.02
N MET A 321 2.77 -13.82 -0.71
CA MET A 321 1.47 -13.60 -1.32
C MET A 321 1.63 -12.89 -2.66
N ARG A 322 1.15 -13.52 -3.73
CA ARG A 322 1.21 -12.96 -5.09
C ARG A 322 0.08 -11.98 -5.41
N ALA A 323 -1.05 -12.07 -4.70
CA ALA A 323 -2.17 -11.14 -4.85
C ALA A 323 -2.08 -10.01 -3.82
N PRO A 324 -2.26 -8.75 -4.23
CA PRO A 324 -2.22 -7.62 -3.32
C PRO A 324 -3.53 -7.43 -2.53
N HIS A 325 -4.59 -8.15 -2.89
CA HIS A 325 -5.91 -7.94 -2.32
C HIS A 325 -6.76 -9.21 -2.41
N GLY A 326 -7.81 -9.28 -1.57
CA GLY A 326 -8.70 -10.44 -1.46
C GLY A 326 -8.67 -11.15 -0.11
N GLY A 327 -7.78 -10.76 0.82
CA GLY A 327 -7.73 -11.31 2.18
C GLY A 327 -7.66 -12.84 2.21
N VAL A 328 -8.50 -13.48 3.01
CA VAL A 328 -8.55 -14.95 3.11
C VAL A 328 -9.00 -15.62 1.81
N PHE A 329 -9.71 -14.91 0.93
CA PHE A 329 -10.23 -15.47 -0.32
C PHE A 329 -9.13 -15.76 -1.35
N VAL A 330 -7.96 -15.15 -1.20
CA VAL A 330 -6.77 -15.39 -2.04
C VAL A 330 -5.70 -16.21 -1.30
N ILE A 331 -6.09 -17.00 -0.30
CA ILE A 331 -5.16 -17.84 0.45
C ILE A 331 -4.40 -18.84 -0.44
N LEU A 332 -5.00 -19.30 -1.53
CA LEU A 332 -4.41 -20.31 -2.42
C LEU A 332 -3.24 -19.78 -3.25
N LEU A 333 -3.04 -18.45 -3.30
CA LEU A 333 -1.88 -17.84 -3.93
C LEU A 333 -0.73 -17.62 -2.93
N SER A 334 -0.95 -17.96 -1.66
CA SER A 334 0.12 -18.05 -0.69
C SER A 334 0.96 -19.28 -0.97
N ASN A 335 2.28 -19.20 -0.80
CA ASN A 335 3.12 -20.40 -0.80
C ASN A 335 2.78 -21.37 0.35
N SER A 336 2.17 -20.87 1.43
CA SER A 336 1.75 -21.67 2.59
C SER A 336 0.46 -21.10 3.19
N GLY A 337 -0.68 -21.64 2.75
CA GLY A 337 -1.99 -21.23 3.25
C GLY A 337 -2.16 -21.46 4.76
N LEU A 338 -1.65 -22.57 5.28
CA LEU A 338 -1.74 -22.87 6.72
C LEU A 338 -0.90 -21.90 7.56
N ALA A 339 0.32 -21.59 7.15
CA ALA A 339 1.15 -20.60 7.84
C ALA A 339 0.53 -19.19 7.74
N PHE A 340 -0.05 -18.84 6.60
CA PHE A 340 -0.78 -17.59 6.39
C PHE A 340 -1.94 -17.44 7.40
N LEU A 341 -2.80 -18.45 7.53
CA LEU A 341 -3.88 -18.47 8.52
C LEU A 341 -3.36 -18.49 9.96
N GLY A 342 -2.29 -19.24 10.22
CA GLY A 342 -1.65 -19.30 11.53
C GLY A 342 -1.14 -17.93 11.99
N CYS A 343 -0.53 -17.15 11.10
CA CYS A 343 -0.07 -15.80 11.40
C CYS A 343 -1.25 -14.84 11.66
N ILE A 344 -2.33 -14.93 10.89
CA ILE A 344 -3.57 -14.15 11.15
C ILE A 344 -4.13 -14.50 12.52
N ALA A 345 -4.24 -15.79 12.85
CA ALA A 345 -4.75 -16.26 14.13
C ALA A 345 -3.87 -15.78 15.30
N LEU A 346 -2.54 -15.83 15.14
CA LEU A 346 -1.59 -15.33 16.12
C LEU A 346 -1.77 -13.82 16.36
N GLY A 347 -1.78 -13.01 15.32
CA GLY A 347 -1.98 -11.56 15.45
C GLY A 347 -3.34 -11.17 16.00
N THR A 348 -4.38 -11.91 15.62
CA THR A 348 -5.74 -11.78 16.14
C THR A 348 -5.76 -12.05 17.65
N ALA A 349 -5.14 -13.14 18.09
CA ALA A 349 -5.05 -13.51 19.49
C ALA A 349 -4.24 -12.49 20.30
N VAL A 350 -3.11 -12.01 19.77
CA VAL A 350 -2.27 -10.99 20.44
C VAL A 350 -3.01 -9.66 20.54
N THR A 351 -3.63 -9.19 19.45
CA THR A 351 -4.48 -7.97 19.47
C THR A 351 -5.55 -8.10 20.54
N ALA A 352 -6.27 -9.24 20.57
CA ALA A 352 -7.34 -9.48 21.51
C ALA A 352 -6.85 -9.52 22.96
N ALA A 353 -5.74 -10.22 23.22
CA ALA A 353 -5.15 -10.32 24.54
C ALA A 353 -4.69 -8.96 25.07
N VAL A 354 -4.00 -8.18 24.24
CA VAL A 354 -3.52 -6.84 24.62
C VAL A 354 -4.70 -5.91 24.86
N ALA A 355 -5.68 -5.85 23.94
CA ALA A 355 -6.87 -5.02 24.09
C ALA A 355 -7.65 -5.35 25.37
N THR A 356 -7.86 -6.65 25.64
CA THR A 356 -8.56 -7.13 26.83
C THR A 356 -7.79 -6.76 28.11
N ALA A 357 -6.46 -6.88 28.10
CA ALA A 357 -5.63 -6.61 29.27
C ALA A 357 -5.61 -5.12 29.65
N ILE A 358 -5.56 -4.22 28.65
CA ILE A 358 -5.36 -2.78 28.90
C ILE A 358 -6.66 -1.98 28.96
N LYS A 359 -7.76 -2.44 28.34
CA LYS A 359 -9.05 -1.75 28.41
C LYS A 359 -9.70 -1.94 29.79
N PRO A 360 -10.14 -0.87 30.46
CA PRO A 360 -10.97 -0.97 31.66
C PRO A 360 -12.38 -1.47 31.32
N ASP A 361 -13.16 -1.78 32.34
CA ASP A 361 -14.58 -2.09 32.17
C ASP A 361 -15.34 -0.83 31.76
N PHE A 362 -16.30 -0.98 30.85
CA PHE A 362 -16.99 0.14 30.23
C PHE A 362 -17.78 0.95 31.26
N GLU A 363 -18.58 0.27 32.09
CA GLU A 363 -19.40 0.90 33.13
C GLU A 363 -18.56 1.67 34.16
N ARG A 364 -17.38 1.14 34.52
CA ARG A 364 -16.43 1.82 35.41
C ARG A 364 -15.90 3.10 34.77
N THR A 365 -15.60 3.07 33.48
CA THR A 365 -15.10 4.25 32.74
C THR A 365 -16.18 5.32 32.62
N VAL A 366 -17.44 4.94 32.38
CA VAL A 366 -18.56 5.88 32.36
C VAL A 366 -18.75 6.52 33.73
N ALA A 367 -18.72 5.73 34.80
CA ALA A 367 -18.85 6.25 36.17
C ALA A 367 -17.71 7.20 36.58
N ASP A 368 -16.47 6.91 36.19
CA ASP A 368 -15.30 7.76 36.46
C ASP A 368 -15.38 9.10 35.71
N VAL A 369 -15.91 9.10 34.47
CA VAL A 369 -16.12 10.35 33.69
C VAL A 369 -17.25 11.20 34.28
N GLU A 370 -18.36 10.58 34.68
CA GLU A 370 -19.49 11.28 35.30
C GLU A 370 -19.07 11.95 36.62
N THR A 371 -18.28 11.27 37.45
CA THR A 371 -17.76 11.81 38.72
C THR A 371 -16.75 12.95 38.54
N ASP A 372 -15.90 12.90 37.50
CA ASP A 372 -15.00 14.01 37.14
C ASP A 372 -15.79 15.26 36.64
N THR A 373 -16.89 15.07 35.92
CA THR A 373 -17.77 16.18 35.52
C THR A 373 -18.57 16.80 36.67
N GLU A 374 -19.02 16.00 37.64
CA GLU A 374 -19.74 16.50 38.82
C GLU A 374 -18.81 17.25 39.78
N THR A 375 -17.56 16.80 39.94
CA THR A 375 -16.59 17.46 40.82
C THR A 375 -16.00 18.74 40.21
N GLY A 376 -15.95 18.85 38.88
CA GLY A 376 -15.48 20.04 38.15
C GLY A 376 -16.39 21.27 38.17
N THR A 377 -17.64 21.18 38.67
CA THR A 377 -18.60 22.30 38.70
C THR A 377 -18.77 22.97 40.08
N SER A 378 -17.98 22.59 41.09
CA SER A 378 -18.17 23.06 42.49
C SER A 378 -17.17 24.09 43.01
N SER A 379 -16.42 24.80 42.15
CA SER A 379 -15.49 25.85 42.61
C SER A 379 -15.68 27.21 41.89
N GLN A 380 -16.86 27.82 42.08
CA GLN A 380 -16.94 29.29 42.10
C GLN A 380 -17.03 29.75 43.56
N PRO A 381 -16.04 30.49 44.09
CA PRO A 381 -16.20 31.11 45.40
C PRO A 381 -17.23 32.24 45.25
N ALA A 382 -18.31 32.17 46.02
CA ALA A 382 -19.24 33.25 46.19
C ALA A 382 -18.49 34.50 46.66
N ALA A 383 -18.42 35.52 45.80
CA ALA A 383 -17.94 36.83 46.17
C ALA A 383 -18.92 37.43 47.19
N GLN A 384 -18.51 37.45 48.45
CA GLN A 384 -19.10 38.32 49.47
C GLN A 384 -18.76 39.77 49.07
N ILE A 385 -19.76 40.48 48.55
CA ILE A 385 -19.73 41.93 48.40
C ILE A 385 -20.23 42.49 49.73
N ASN A 386 -19.30 43.00 50.53
CA ASN A 386 -19.60 44.01 51.55
C ASN A 386 -19.42 45.37 50.90
N ASP A 387 -20.51 46.12 50.77
CA ASP A 387 -20.64 47.54 51.10
C ASP A 387 -22.12 47.89 51.32
#